data_AF-A0A516AGI0-F1
#
_entry.id   AF-A0A516AGI0-F1
#
_cell.length_a   1.000
_cell.length_b   1.000
_cell.length_c   1.000
_cell.angle_alpha   90.00
_cell.angle_beta   90.00
_cell.angle_gamma   90.00
#
_symmetry.space_group_name_H-M   'P 1'
#
loop_
_entity.id
_entity.type
_entity.pdbx_description
1 polymer ?
#
loop_
_entity_poly.entity_id
_entity_poly.type
_entity_poly.pdbx_seq_one_letter_code
_entity_poly.pdbx_strand_id
1 'polypeptide(L)'
;PLEVLDKLAVLPRAGELSRLFGMDVLSGFTRGTQLRVESLLMRVARAAGFLLLSASHAQVRTQPALECLPLVMEPSSGFYWDPV
;
A
#
# COMPACT_ATOMS: atom_id res chain seq x y z
N PRO A 1 -2.13 -22.61 -18.41
CA PRO A 1 -1.27 -21.57 -17.74
C PRO A 1 -1.51 -20.15 -18.28
N LEU A 2 -1.38 -19.92 -19.59
CA LEU A 2 -1.64 -18.61 -20.20
C LEU A 2 -3.09 -18.13 -20.05
N GLU A 3 -4.07 -19.03 -20.22
CA GLU A 3 -5.50 -18.70 -20.08
C GLU A 3 -5.85 -18.16 -18.67
N VAL A 4 -5.18 -18.66 -17.63
CA VAL A 4 -5.38 -18.18 -16.25
C VAL A 4 -4.81 -16.78 -16.08
N LEU A 5 -3.61 -16.51 -16.63
CA LEU A 5 -2.99 -15.18 -16.58
C LEU A 5 -3.86 -14.13 -17.30
N ASP A 6 -4.46 -14.52 -18.41
CA ASP A 6 -5.33 -13.65 -19.22
C ASP A 6 -6.67 -13.38 -18.50
N LYS A 7 -7.34 -14.42 -18.00
CA LYS A 7 -8.57 -14.29 -17.19
C LYS A 7 -8.36 -13.46 -15.91
N LEU A 8 -7.16 -13.48 -15.33
CA LEU A 8 -6.80 -12.66 -14.16
C LEU A 8 -6.25 -11.28 -14.52
N ALA A 9 -6.08 -10.97 -15.81
CA ALA A 9 -5.51 -9.73 -16.33
C ALA A 9 -4.16 -9.36 -15.66
N VAL A 10 -3.28 -10.35 -15.46
CA VAL A 10 -2.04 -10.18 -14.70
C VAL A 10 -1.13 -9.13 -15.34
N LEU A 11 -0.89 -9.23 -16.65
CA LEU A 11 0.01 -8.31 -17.36
C LEU A 11 -0.56 -6.88 -17.48
N PRO A 12 -1.84 -6.67 -17.88
CA PRO A 12 -2.43 -5.34 -17.88
C PRO A 12 -2.36 -4.66 -16.50
N ARG A 13 -2.71 -5.39 -15.43
CA ARG A 13 -2.64 -4.86 -14.06
C ARG A 13 -1.23 -4.49 -13.65
N ALA A 14 -0.24 -5.31 -14.01
CA ALA A 14 1.16 -5.00 -13.74
C ALA A 14 1.62 -3.71 -14.45
N GLY A 15 1.22 -3.55 -15.70
CA GLY A 15 1.52 -2.35 -16.49
C GLY A 15 0.85 -1.09 -15.92
N GLU A 16 -0.37 -1.19 -15.39
CA GLU A 16 -1.02 -0.08 -14.68
C GLU A 16 -0.30 0.26 -13.37
N LEU A 17 0.06 -0.74 -12.56
CA LEU A 17 0.83 -0.52 -11.32
C LEU A 17 2.17 0.17 -11.59
N SER A 18 2.87 -0.26 -12.64
CA SER A 18 4.14 0.34 -13.07
C SER A 18 3.97 1.82 -13.42
N ARG A 19 2.96 2.17 -14.22
CA ARG A 19 2.67 3.55 -14.61
C ARG A 19 2.23 4.42 -13.44
N LEU A 20 1.38 3.90 -12.56
CA LEU A 20 0.86 4.62 -11.41
C LEU A 20 1.97 4.96 -10.40
N PHE A 21 2.73 3.96 -9.99
CA PHE A 21 3.73 4.13 -8.92
C PHE A 21 5.10 4.56 -9.45
N GLY A 22 5.37 4.44 -10.75
CA GLY A 22 6.65 4.77 -11.37
C GLY A 22 7.74 3.74 -11.03
N MET A 23 7.39 2.45 -11.07
CA MET A 23 8.28 1.33 -10.79
C MET A 23 8.33 0.34 -11.94
N ASP A 24 9.35 -0.52 -12.02
CA ASP A 24 9.39 -1.57 -13.03
C ASP A 24 8.30 -2.64 -12.78
N VAL A 25 7.91 -3.32 -13.86
CA VAL A 25 6.82 -4.30 -13.85
C VAL A 25 7.11 -5.47 -12.90
N LEU A 26 8.35 -5.94 -12.83
CA LEU A 26 8.73 -7.08 -12.00
C LEU A 26 8.70 -6.73 -10.51
N SER A 27 9.12 -5.52 -10.14
CA SER A 27 9.03 -5.01 -8.77
C SER A 27 7.59 -4.93 -8.28
N GLY A 28 6.61 -4.74 -9.17
CA GLY A 28 5.18 -4.79 -8.83
C GLY A 28 4.74 -6.10 -8.18
N PHE A 29 5.41 -7.20 -8.52
CA PHE A 29 5.13 -8.56 -8.02
C PHE A 29 6.12 -9.05 -6.96
N THR A 30 7.37 -8.65 -7.06
CA THR A 30 8.46 -9.21 -6.25
C THR A 30 8.82 -8.36 -5.04
N ARG A 31 8.44 -7.07 -5.03
CA ARG A 31 8.78 -6.14 -3.95
C ARG A 31 7.54 -5.80 -3.10
N GLY A 32 7.80 -5.45 -1.85
CA GLY A 32 6.76 -5.10 -0.88
C GLY A 32 6.08 -3.76 -1.17
N THR A 33 4.98 -3.51 -0.47
CA THR A 33 4.17 -2.29 -0.61
C THR A 33 4.91 -1.01 -0.21
N GLN A 34 5.89 -1.09 0.69
CA GLN A 34 6.73 0.05 1.08
C GLN A 34 7.40 0.72 -0.14
N LEU A 35 7.89 -0.07 -1.10
CA LEU A 35 8.51 0.48 -2.32
C LEU A 35 7.52 1.32 -3.14
N ARG A 36 6.23 0.96 -3.15
CA ARG A 36 5.17 1.71 -3.85
C ARG A 36 4.93 3.07 -3.21
N VAL A 37 4.97 3.12 -1.87
CA VAL A 37 4.82 4.37 -1.11
C VAL A 37 6.04 5.25 -1.32
N GLU A 38 7.25 4.69 -1.19
CA GLU A 38 8.50 5.44 -1.33
C GLU A 38 8.69 6.01 -2.74
N SER A 39 8.37 5.25 -3.80
CA SER A 39 8.52 5.70 -5.18
C SER A 39 7.61 6.89 -5.51
N LEU A 40 6.43 6.96 -4.91
CA LEU A 40 5.51 8.09 -5.04
C LEU A 40 5.95 9.26 -4.15
N LEU A 41 6.20 8.99 -2.87
CA LEU A 41 6.56 10.00 -1.88
C LEU A 41 7.82 10.76 -2.27
N MET A 42 8.85 10.09 -2.79
CA MET A 42 10.08 10.73 -3.26
C MET A 42 9.83 11.72 -4.39
N ARG A 43 8.95 11.38 -5.35
CA ARG A 43 8.60 12.27 -6.46
C ARG A 43 7.84 13.51 -5.97
N VAL A 44 6.85 13.30 -5.10
CA VAL A 44 6.04 14.38 -4.51
C VAL A 44 6.91 15.30 -3.65
N ALA A 45 7.72 14.73 -2.75
CA ALA A 45 8.62 15.48 -1.87
C ALA A 45 9.61 16.32 -2.68
N ARG A 46 10.24 15.73 -3.70
CA ARG A 46 11.18 16.45 -4.58
C ARG A 46 10.49 17.60 -5.32
N ALA A 47 9.30 17.37 -5.87
CA ALA A 47 8.55 18.41 -6.57
C ALA A 47 8.16 19.59 -5.64
N ALA A 48 7.95 19.30 -4.36
CA ALA A 48 7.64 20.29 -3.33
C ALA A 48 8.88 20.87 -2.62
N GLY A 49 10.11 20.52 -3.05
CA GLY A 49 11.36 21.05 -2.48
C GLY A 49 11.73 20.48 -1.11
N PHE A 50 11.19 19.31 -0.75
CA PHE A 50 11.51 18.62 0.49
C PHE A 50 12.63 17.59 0.34
N LEU A 51 13.32 17.33 1.45
CA LEU A 51 14.24 16.21 1.61
C LEU A 51 13.62 15.18 2.56
N LEU A 52 13.73 13.89 2.20
CA LEU A 52 13.23 12.79 3.02
C LEU A 52 14.28 12.35 4.04
N LEU A 53 13.82 11.96 5.23
CA LEU A 53 14.66 11.41 6.28
C LEU A 53 14.72 9.87 6.14
N SER A 54 15.92 9.30 6.22
CA SER A 54 16.15 7.85 6.19
C SER A 54 16.50 7.36 7.59
N ALA A 55 15.48 7.06 8.40
CA ALA A 55 15.68 6.58 9.76
C ALA A 55 16.35 5.19 9.76
N SER A 56 17.32 5.00 10.66
CA SER A 56 17.95 3.70 10.88
C SER A 56 17.03 2.75 11.65
N HIS A 57 17.30 1.44 11.55
CA HIS A 57 16.58 0.44 12.33
C HIS A 57 16.61 0.69 13.84
N ALA A 58 17.72 1.22 14.37
CA ALA A 58 17.83 1.57 15.78
C ALA A 58 16.85 2.69 16.16
N GLN A 59 16.78 3.75 15.36
CA GLN A 59 15.88 4.89 15.60
C GLN A 59 14.40 4.48 15.52
N VAL A 60 14.04 3.65 14.54
CA VAL A 60 12.67 3.13 14.40
C VAL A 60 12.28 2.27 15.59
N ARG A 61 13.21 1.47 16.15
CA ARG A 61 12.94 0.64 17.34
C ARG A 61 12.77 1.44 18.62
N THR A 62 13.39 2.61 18.71
CA THR A 62 13.28 3.50 19.89
C THR A 62 12.06 4.41 19.88
N GLN A 63 11.29 4.44 18.78
CA GLN A 63 10.10 5.29 18.70
C GLN A 63 9.03 4.83 19.70
N PRO A 64 8.18 5.74 20.21
CA PRO A 64 7.06 5.37 21.07
C PRO A 64 6.16 4.30 20.42
N ALA A 65 5.64 3.39 21.23
CA ALA A 65 4.68 2.39 20.75
C ALA A 65 3.37 3.05 20.32
N LEU A 66 2.61 2.37 19.45
CA LEU A 66 1.28 2.83 19.07
C LEU A 66 0.31 2.66 20.24
N GLU A 67 -0.27 3.76 20.71
CA GLU A 67 -1.22 3.77 21.83
C GLU A 67 -2.69 3.77 21.36
N CYS A 68 -2.93 4.26 20.14
CA CYS A 68 -4.28 4.35 19.58
C CYS A 68 -4.70 3.02 18.94
N LEU A 69 -5.90 2.57 19.28
CA LEU A 69 -6.55 1.43 18.65
C LEU A 69 -7.76 1.88 17.83
N PRO A 70 -8.13 1.17 16.75
CA PRO A 70 -9.33 1.48 16.00
C PRO A 70 -10.59 1.24 16.86
N LEU A 71 -11.60 2.10 16.71
CA LEU A 71 -12.91 1.89 17.31
C LEU A 71 -13.64 0.78 16.57
N VAL A 72 -13.90 -0.33 17.26
CA VAL A 72 -14.79 -1.39 16.79
C VAL A 72 -16.08 -1.27 17.57
N MET A 73 -17.17 -0.90 16.90
CA MET A 73 -18.49 -0.86 17.52
C MET A 73 -18.99 -2.30 17.73
N GLU A 74 -19.56 -2.58 18.89
CA GLU A 74 -20.23 -3.86 19.13
C GLU A 74 -21.46 -3.96 18.20
N PRO A 75 -21.55 -4.99 17.35
CA PRO A 75 -22.72 -5.15 16.50
C PRO A 75 -23.95 -5.48 17.34
N SER A 76 -25.11 -4.93 16.97
CA SER A 76 -26.36 -5.44 17.54
C SER A 76 -26.66 -6.79 16.90
N SER A 77 -26.67 -7.84 17.71
CA SER A 77 -26.96 -9.20 17.24
C SER A 77 -28.46 -9.36 17.03
N GLY A 78 -28.87 -9.77 15.83
CA GLY A 78 -30.28 -9.97 15.51
C GLY A 78 -30.52 -10.28 14.04
N PHE A 79 -31.75 -10.71 13.73
CA PHE A 79 -32.24 -10.76 12.36
C PHE A 79 -32.87 -9.41 12.00
N TYR A 80 -32.35 -8.77 10.96
CA TYR A 80 -32.86 -7.50 10.44
C TYR A 80 -33.83 -7.78 9.30
N TRP A 81 -35.07 -7.34 9.43
CA TRP A 81 -36.15 -7.56 8.46
C TRP A 81 -36.35 -6.36 7.51
N ASP A 82 -35.77 -5.22 7.86
CA ASP A 82 -35.64 -4.00 7.07
C ASP A 82 -34.21 -3.87 6.49
N PRO A 83 -34.02 -3.11 5.39
CA PRO A 83 -32.68 -2.79 4.89
C PRO A 83 -31.84 -2.09 5.97
N VAL A 84 -30.63 -2.63 6.20
CA VAL A 84 -29.59 -2.05 7.08
C VAL A 84 -28.63 -1.16 6.30
#